data_AF-A0A1Z4NEK6-F1
#
_entry.id   AF-A0A1Z4NEK6-F1
#
_cell.length_a   1.000
_cell.length_b   1.000
_cell.length_c   1.000
_cell.angle_alpha   90.00
_cell.angle_beta   90.00
_cell.angle_gamma   90.00
#
_symmetry.space_group_name_H-M   'P 1'
#
loop_
_entity.id
_entity.type
_entity.pdbx_description
1 polymer ?
#
loop_
_entity_poly.entity_id
_entity_poly.type
_entity_poly.pdbx_seq_one_letter_code
_entity_poly.pdbx_strand_id
1 'polypeptide(L)'
;MIFPWMYATLFIYLLLFYPFLFLHDHLLLRYLLVAVNTGIFACVSYFIHSNQLSAWLGLRIICGSFMSGCGNITIFYIFFVLLYYYIQAVIQTIQGLSKGREFTQNWWIRTVTQRAESGGFNIWRR
;
A
#
# COMPACT_ATOMS: atom_id res chain seq x y z
N MET A 1 12.84 1.75 14.92
CA MET A 1 12.31 1.89 13.54
C MET A 1 10.80 2.16 13.55
N ILE A 2 10.35 3.27 14.12
CA ILE A 2 8.91 3.61 14.27
C ILE A 2 8.35 4.30 13.00
N PHE A 3 9.20 5.06 12.30
CA PHE A 3 8.78 5.88 11.16
C PHE A 3 8.12 5.12 9.99
N PRO A 4 8.60 3.96 9.53
CA PRO A 4 8.00 3.29 8.35
C PRO A 4 6.57 2.81 8.60
N TRP A 5 6.27 2.42 9.84
CA TRP A 5 4.93 2.03 10.27
C TRP A 5 3.97 3.22 10.29
N MET A 6 4.44 4.37 10.78
CA MET A 6 3.66 5.60 10.79
C MET A 6 3.17 5.99 9.39
N TYR A 7 4.01 5.86 8.35
CA TYR A 7 3.63 6.17 6.97
C TYR A 7 2.63 5.17 6.37
N ALA A 8 2.81 3.87 6.64
CA ALA A 8 1.85 2.86 6.21
C ALA A 8 0.46 3.07 6.86
N THR A 9 0.44 3.41 8.15
CA THR A 9 -0.79 3.72 8.88
C THR A 9 -1.42 5.03 8.40
N LEU A 10 -0.63 6.08 8.17
CA LEU A 10 -1.11 7.36 7.62
C LEU A 10 -1.74 7.18 6.23
N PHE A 11 -1.17 6.33 5.39
CA PHE A 11 -1.73 6.04 4.07
C PHE A 11 -3.10 5.37 4.16
N ILE A 12 -3.25 4.36 5.01
CA ILE A 12 -4.53 3.68 5.24
C ILE A 12 -5.56 4.65 5.83
N TYR A 13 -5.12 5.47 6.79
CA TYR A 13 -5.96 6.50 7.37
C TYR A 13 -6.44 7.47 6.29
N LEU A 14 -5.56 8.01 5.44
CA LEU A 14 -5.96 8.88 4.34
C LEU A 14 -6.91 8.20 3.36
N LEU A 15 -6.70 6.93 3.02
CA LEU A 15 -7.52 6.20 2.06
C LEU A 15 -8.94 5.91 2.58
N LEU A 16 -9.06 5.68 3.90
CA LEU A 16 -10.34 5.42 4.56
C LEU A 16 -11.03 6.69 5.08
N PHE A 17 -10.27 7.73 5.41
CA PHE A 17 -10.75 8.96 6.04
C PHE A 17 -10.95 10.11 5.04
N TYR A 18 -10.38 10.02 3.84
CA TYR A 18 -10.66 10.95 2.71
C TYR A 18 -12.16 11.18 2.46
N PRO A 19 -13.04 10.16 2.45
CA PRO A 19 -14.48 10.36 2.25
C PRO A 19 -15.08 11.28 3.34
N PHE A 20 -14.52 11.25 4.55
CA PHE A 20 -14.98 12.09 5.65
C PHE A 20 -14.56 13.56 5.53
N LEU A 21 -13.56 13.88 4.72
CA LEU A 21 -13.08 15.25 4.50
C LEU A 21 -13.87 15.97 3.39
N PHE A 22 -14.30 15.24 2.35
CA PHE A 22 -14.86 15.86 1.13
C PHE A 22 -16.38 15.70 0.95
N LEU A 23 -17.02 14.74 1.64
CA LEU A 23 -18.44 14.43 1.44
C LEU A 23 -19.28 14.76 2.68
N HIS A 24 -19.31 16.02 3.11
CA HIS A 24 -19.99 16.43 4.34
C HIS A 24 -21.51 16.28 4.28
N ASP A 25 -22.14 16.58 3.14
CA ASP A 25 -23.60 16.61 3.02
C ASP A 25 -24.21 15.26 2.58
N HIS A 26 -23.39 14.27 2.24
CA HIS A 26 -23.84 12.99 1.69
C HIS A 26 -23.39 11.80 2.55
N LEU A 27 -24.05 11.64 3.71
CA LEU A 27 -23.74 10.57 4.67
C LEU A 27 -23.78 9.16 4.06
N LEU A 28 -24.79 8.85 3.24
CA LEU A 28 -24.90 7.54 2.57
C LEU A 28 -23.72 7.26 1.63
N LEU A 29 -23.37 8.23 0.79
CA LEU A 29 -22.26 8.11 -0.16
C LEU A 29 -20.92 7.94 0.56
N ARG A 30 -20.77 8.62 1.71
CA ARG A 30 -19.60 8.52 2.59
C ARG A 30 -19.41 7.11 3.14
N TYR A 31 -20.45 6.52 3.74
CA TYR A 31 -20.38 5.14 4.26
C TYR A 31 -20.19 4.09 3.15
N LEU A 32 -20.84 4.29 2.00
CA LEU A 32 -20.68 3.42 0.83
C LEU A 32 -19.22 3.42 0.35
N LEU A 33 -18.61 4.60 0.20
CA LEU A 33 -17.21 4.74 -0.23
C LEU A 33 -16.23 4.10 0.76
N VAL A 34 -16.47 4.26 2.06
CA VAL A 34 -15.66 3.61 3.09
C VAL A 34 -15.75 2.09 2.95
N ALA A 35 -16.98 1.54 2.85
CA ALA A 35 -17.19 0.11 2.71
C ALA A 35 -16.53 -0.45 1.42
N VAL A 36 -16.66 0.25 0.30
CA VAL A 36 -16.03 -0.12 -0.97
C VAL A 36 -14.50 -0.06 -0.86
N ASN A 37 -13.93 1.01 -0.31
CA ASN A 37 -12.49 1.14 -0.13
C ASN A 37 -11.92 0.08 0.80
N THR A 38 -12.61 -0.24 1.90
CA THR A 38 -12.24 -1.33 2.80
C THR A 38 -12.30 -2.68 2.09
N GLY A 39 -13.33 -2.93 1.30
CA GLY A 39 -13.47 -4.16 0.51
C GLY A 39 -12.35 -4.33 -0.52
N ILE A 40 -12.03 -3.28 -1.27
CA ILE A 40 -10.92 -3.27 -2.23
C ILE A 40 -9.59 -3.51 -1.50
N PHE A 41 -9.35 -2.80 -0.40
CA PHE A 41 -8.11 -2.96 0.38
C PHE A 41 -7.95 -4.38 0.93
N ALA A 42 -9.03 -4.98 1.43
CA ALA A 42 -9.02 -6.36 1.92
C ALA A 42 -8.76 -7.36 0.78
N CYS A 43 -9.40 -7.17 -0.37
CA CYS A 43 -9.21 -8.01 -1.55
C CYS A 43 -7.76 -7.94 -2.07
N VAL A 44 -7.26 -6.71 -2.28
CA VAL A 44 -5.87 -6.46 -2.71
C VAL A 44 -4.90 -7.07 -1.70
N SER A 45 -5.11 -6.84 -0.40
CA SER A 45 -4.26 -7.41 0.66
C SER A 45 -4.26 -8.94 0.63
N TYR A 46 -5.41 -9.57 0.40
CA TYR A 46 -5.53 -11.03 0.35
C TYR A 46 -4.81 -11.64 -0.87
N PHE A 47 -4.99 -11.06 -2.05
CA PHE A 47 -4.35 -11.55 -3.28
C PHE A 47 -2.83 -11.36 -3.25
N ILE A 48 -2.37 -10.28 -2.62
CA ILE A 48 -0.96 -9.93 -2.52
C ILE A 48 -0.27 -10.69 -1.37
N HIS A 49 -0.99 -11.10 -0.33
CA HIS A 49 -0.42 -11.83 0.78
C HIS A 49 0.15 -13.18 0.31
N SER A 50 1.46 -13.36 0.51
CA SER A 50 2.20 -14.59 0.26
C SER A 50 2.81 -15.10 1.56
N ASN A 51 3.06 -16.42 1.66
CA ASN A 51 3.76 -17.04 2.78
C ASN A 51 5.16 -16.43 3.03
N GLN A 52 5.75 -15.80 2.01
CA GLN A 52 7.08 -15.20 2.10
C GLN A 52 7.05 -13.72 2.49
N LEU A 53 5.97 -12.99 2.13
CA LEU A 53 5.93 -11.54 2.30
C LEU A 53 4.48 -11.07 2.52
N SER A 54 4.23 -10.43 3.66
CA SER A 54 2.95 -9.82 3.97
C SER A 54 2.81 -8.46 3.27
N ALA A 55 1.58 -8.06 2.95
CA ALA A 55 1.28 -6.73 2.38
C ALA A 55 1.83 -5.60 3.26
N TRP A 56 1.73 -5.75 4.58
CA TRP A 56 2.26 -4.82 5.58
C TRP A 56 3.78 -4.70 5.57
N LEU A 57 4.48 -5.83 5.45
CA LEU A 57 5.94 -5.83 5.38
C LEU A 57 6.42 -5.16 4.08
N GLY A 58 5.75 -5.43 2.95
CA GLY A 58 6.05 -4.78 1.68
C GLY A 58 5.85 -3.27 1.72
N LEU A 59 4.73 -2.79 2.27
CA LEU A 59 4.47 -1.37 2.51
C LEU A 59 5.58 -0.72 3.35
N ARG A 60 6.02 -1.39 4.42
CA ARG A 60 7.10 -0.89 5.29
C ARG A 60 8.41 -0.70 4.53
N ILE A 61 8.78 -1.66 3.69
CA ILE A 61 10.01 -1.62 2.89
C ILE A 61 9.93 -0.52 1.84
N ILE A 62 8.79 -0.40 1.14
CA ILE A 62 8.55 0.68 0.19
C ILE A 62 8.72 2.01 0.91
N CYS A 63 8.00 2.25 2.02
CA CYS A 63 8.15 3.47 2.81
C CYS A 63 9.60 3.71 3.25
N GLY A 64 10.28 2.68 3.73
CA GLY A 64 11.68 2.74 4.17
C GLY A 64 12.65 3.16 3.07
N SER A 65 12.42 2.73 1.83
CA SER A 65 13.27 3.09 0.69
C SER A 65 13.20 4.58 0.30
N PHE A 66 12.14 5.29 0.69
CA PHE A 66 11.97 6.73 0.40
C PHE A 66 12.47 7.63 1.52
N MET A 67 12.95 7.10 2.65
CA MET A 67 13.37 7.89 3.81
C MET A 67 14.78 8.51 3.71
N SER A 68 15.43 8.49 2.54
CA SER A 68 16.82 8.96 2.36
C SER A 68 17.01 10.48 2.21
N GLY A 69 15.98 11.30 2.46
CA GLY A 69 16.05 12.77 2.32
C GLY A 69 15.16 13.54 3.30
N CYS A 70 15.46 14.84 3.47
CA CYS A 70 14.83 15.80 4.39
C CYS A 70 13.35 15.49 4.71
N GLY A 71 13.06 15.15 5.97
CA GLY A 71 11.79 14.55 6.40
C GLY A 71 10.51 15.30 5.99
N ASN A 72 10.55 16.63 5.87
CA ASN A 72 9.37 17.42 5.52
C ASN A 72 8.96 17.29 4.05
N ILE A 73 9.93 17.20 3.13
CA ILE A 73 9.64 17.03 1.69
C ILE A 73 9.18 15.59 1.43
N THR A 74 9.81 14.63 2.11
CA THR A 74 9.51 13.20 2.00
C THR A 74 8.05 12.87 2.36
N ILE A 75 7.44 13.55 3.34
CA ILE A 75 6.02 13.33 3.73
C ILE A 75 5.04 13.64 2.59
N PHE A 76 5.30 14.67 1.77
CA PHE A 76 4.40 15.00 0.67
C PHE A 76 4.54 14.02 -0.50
N TYR A 77 5.76 13.62 -0.85
CA TYR A 77 5.99 12.70 -1.96
C TYR A 77 5.63 11.25 -1.63
N ILE A 78 5.81 10.81 -0.37
CA ILE A 78 5.53 9.42 0.03
C ILE A 78 4.05 9.06 -0.16
N PHE A 79 3.14 10.04 0.01
CA PHE A 79 1.73 9.84 -0.26
C PHE A 79 1.45 9.47 -1.72
N PHE A 80 1.94 10.27 -2.67
CA PHE A 80 1.74 10.02 -4.11
C PHE A 80 2.35 8.69 -4.55
N VAL A 81 3.51 8.35 -3.98
CA VAL A 81 4.18 7.07 -4.24
C VAL A 81 3.36 5.90 -3.72
N LEU A 82 2.86 5.96 -2.49
CA LEU A 82 2.03 4.89 -1.92
C LEU A 82 0.70 4.76 -2.67
N LEU A 83 0.09 5.88 -3.08
CA LEU A 83 -1.11 5.89 -3.90
C LEU A 83 -0.86 5.22 -5.26
N TYR A 84 0.26 5.54 -5.91
CA TYR A 84 0.68 4.89 -7.16
C TYR A 84 0.80 3.38 -6.99
N TYR A 85 1.46 2.92 -5.91
CA TYR A 85 1.57 1.48 -5.63
C TYR A 85 0.24 0.83 -5.34
N TYR A 86 -0.67 1.52 -4.65
CA TYR A 86 -2.01 1.01 -4.40
C TYR A 86 -2.81 0.86 -5.70
N ILE A 87 -2.74 1.84 -6.61
CA ILE A 87 -3.39 1.73 -7.93
C ILE A 87 -2.80 0.55 -8.71
N GLN A 88 -1.48 0.39 -8.73
CA GLN A 88 -0.84 -0.77 -9.35
C GLN A 88 -1.29 -2.07 -8.71
N ALA A 89 -1.34 -2.15 -7.38
CA ALA A 89 -1.81 -3.30 -6.64
C ALA A 89 -3.26 -3.67 -6.98
N VAL A 90 -4.14 -2.67 -7.14
CA VAL A 90 -5.53 -2.86 -7.59
C VAL A 90 -5.57 -3.42 -9.01
N ILE A 91 -4.85 -2.81 -9.96
CA ILE A 91 -4.79 -3.27 -11.36
C ILE A 91 -4.29 -4.71 -11.43
N GLN A 92 -3.23 -5.03 -10.69
CA GLN A 92 -2.63 -6.37 -10.65
C GLN A 92 -3.51 -7.39 -9.93
N THR A 93 -4.34 -6.95 -8.97
CA THR A 93 -5.37 -7.80 -8.35
C THR A 93 -6.48 -8.11 -9.34
N ILE A 94 -6.93 -7.12 -10.13
CA ILE A 94 -7.89 -7.32 -11.22
C ILE A 94 -7.32 -8.30 -12.27
N GLN A 95 -6.06 -8.14 -12.66
CA GLN A 95 -5.39 -9.09 -13.56
C GLN A 95 -5.24 -10.48 -12.92
N GLY A 96 -5.01 -10.55 -11.60
CA GLY A 96 -4.96 -11.77 -10.81
C GLY A 96 -6.27 -12.54 -10.76
N LEU A 97 -7.42 -11.86 -10.86
CA LEU A 97 -8.71 -12.52 -11.01
C LEU A 97 -8.80 -13.33 -12.31
N SER A 98 -8.14 -12.90 -13.38
CA SER A 98 -8.08 -13.63 -14.66
C SER A 98 -6.92 -14.63 -14.74
N LYS A 99 -5.75 -14.30 -14.16
CA LYS A 99 -4.50 -15.07 -14.32
C LYS A 99 -4.14 -15.95 -13.13
N GLY A 100 -4.91 -15.87 -12.05
CA GLY A 100 -4.65 -16.58 -10.80
C GLY A 100 -3.82 -15.78 -9.79
N ARG A 101 -3.98 -16.16 -8.52
CA ARG A 101 -3.37 -15.48 -7.36
C ARG A 101 -1.84 -15.49 -7.37
N GLU A 102 -1.23 -16.57 -7.87
CA GLU A 102 0.23 -16.72 -7.91
C GLU A 102 0.92 -15.65 -8.76
N PHE A 103 0.27 -15.19 -9.84
CA PHE A 103 0.78 -14.10 -10.67
C PHE A 103 0.91 -12.81 -9.86
N THR A 104 -0.14 -12.43 -9.13
CA THR A 104 -0.17 -11.22 -8.31
C THR A 104 0.81 -11.30 -7.13
N GLN A 105 0.95 -12.46 -6.51
CA GLN A 105 1.94 -12.68 -5.44
C GLN A 105 3.38 -12.54 -5.94
N ASN A 106 3.71 -13.17 -7.08
CA ASN A 106 5.04 -13.09 -7.68
C ASN A 106 5.39 -11.68 -8.11
N TRP A 107 4.43 -10.93 -8.66
CA TRP A 107 4.62 -9.52 -8.99
C TRP A 107 4.92 -8.71 -7.73
N TRP A 108 4.12 -8.87 -6.67
CA TRP A 108 4.33 -8.15 -5.42
C TRP A 108 5.70 -8.40 -4.81
N ILE A 109 6.12 -9.67 -4.75
CA ILE A 109 7.44 -10.05 -4.23
C ILE A 109 8.53 -9.35 -5.04
N ARG A 110 8.44 -9.34 -6.38
CA ARG A 110 9.40 -8.64 -7.27
C ARG A 110 9.44 -7.14 -7.01
N THR A 111 8.28 -6.50 -6.90
CA THR A 111 8.21 -5.06 -6.66
C THR A 111 8.83 -4.68 -5.32
N VAL A 112 8.55 -5.46 -4.26
CA VAL A 112 9.09 -5.18 -2.93
C VAL A 112 10.60 -5.47 -2.86
N THR A 113 11.07 -6.56 -3.47
CA THR A 113 12.51 -6.90 -3.52
C THR A 113 13.32 -5.84 -4.23
N GLN A 114 12.89 -5.41 -5.42
CA GLN A 114 13.55 -4.32 -6.16
C GLN A 114 13.65 -3.04 -5.33
N ARG A 115 12.60 -2.72 -4.56
CA ARG A 115 12.60 -1.53 -3.70
C ARG A 115 13.48 -1.68 -2.47
N ALA A 116 13.51 -2.87 -1.88
CA ALA A 116 14.43 -3.18 -0.79
C ALA A 116 15.89 -2.97 -1.20
N GLU A 117 16.27 -3.47 -2.39
CA GLU A 117 17.60 -3.29 -2.96
C GLU A 117 17.94 -1.81 -3.18
N SER A 118 17.02 -1.04 -3.78
CA SER A 118 17.21 0.40 -4.00
C SER A 118 17.32 1.22 -2.70
N GLY A 119 16.68 0.75 -1.62
CA GLY A 119 16.67 1.40 -0.31
C GLY A 119 17.71 0.88 0.68
N GLY A 120 18.59 -0.04 0.28
CA GLY A 120 19.56 -0.69 1.18
C GLY A 120 18.93 -1.55 2.28
N PHE A 121 17.67 -1.97 2.11
CA PHE A 121 16.95 -2.80 3.07
C PHE A 121 17.20 -4.29 2.82
N ASN A 122 17.70 -5.00 3.83
CA ASN A 122 17.90 -6.45 3.75
C ASN A 122 16.64 -7.19 4.21
N ILE A 123 15.83 -7.63 3.25
CA ILE A 123 14.52 -8.28 3.42
C ILE A 123 14.60 -9.64 4.15
N TRP A 124 15.79 -10.23 4.23
CA TRP A 124 16.03 -11.55 4.80
C TRP A 124 16.62 -11.52 6.22
N ARG A 125 16.95 -10.34 6.76
CA ARG A 125 17.27 -10.21 8.18
C ARG A 125 15.97 -10.07 8.97
N ARG A 126 15.48 -11.20 9.50
CA ARG A 126 14.47 -11.24 10.56
C ARG A 126 15.06 -10.71 11.87
#